data_AF-A0A7D7LAU1-F1
#
_entry.id   AF-A0A7D7LAU1-F1
#
_cell.length_a   1.000
_cell.length_b   1.000
_cell.length_c   1.000
_cell.angle_alpha   90.00
_cell.angle_beta   90.00
_cell.angle_gamma   90.00
#
_symmetry.space_group_name_H-M   'P 1'
#
loop_
_entity.id
_entity.type
_entity.pdbx_description
1 polymer ?
#
loop_
_entity_poly.entity_id
_entity_poly.type
_entity_poly.pdbx_seq_one_letter_code
_entity_poly.pdbx_strand_id
1 'polypeptide(L)'
;MKLATSLVAVKKITSSKLRSIFADDELEQAARLILDSEGVINPIVVRRTSLQSYEVVDGDFEYFAAVRAREIDPRKGEMIGVFIIESENEETLTKQVKLFRKSKALIAKNISVSSDGIESPLINTESRFINTESRMTNLESRFENRTIELQTEFRLEIKNINDRLKEIENRIPKPMEPLEALNTLSLSELTSKLRRVGINIKIIEKIISERNNGKFKSFSNVVDRIKGLGDKTMLKIIDSFAEGSV
;
A
#
# COMPACT_ATOMS: atom_id res chain seq x y z
N MET A 1 -14.71 33.92 29.64
CA MET A 1 -13.96 33.32 28.51
C MET A 1 -13.24 34.43 27.76
N LYS A 2 -12.05 34.17 27.19
CA LYS A 2 -11.27 35.20 26.46
C LYS A 2 -11.72 35.37 25.00
N LEU A 3 -12.38 34.38 24.40
CA LEU A 3 -13.04 34.51 23.09
C LEU A 3 -14.54 34.61 23.34
N ALA A 4 -15.18 35.64 22.80
CA ALA A 4 -16.62 35.84 22.94
C ALA A 4 -17.35 35.37 21.68
N THR A 5 -18.27 34.43 21.84
CA THR A 5 -19.23 34.01 20.80
C THR A 5 -20.60 34.52 21.16
N SER A 6 -21.33 35.05 20.18
CA SER A 6 -22.70 35.50 20.41
C SER A 6 -23.51 35.44 19.13
N LEU A 7 -24.83 35.42 19.29
CA LEU A 7 -25.77 35.60 18.21
C LEU A 7 -26.13 37.09 18.15
N VAL A 8 -25.82 37.75 17.03
CA VAL A 8 -25.98 39.20 16.87
C VAL A 8 -26.95 39.48 15.73
N ALA A 9 -27.80 40.48 15.91
CA ALA A 9 -28.71 40.91 14.86
C ALA A 9 -27.90 41.47 13.68
N VAL A 10 -28.16 40.98 12.47
CA VAL A 10 -27.42 41.37 11.26
C VAL A 10 -27.46 42.89 11.04
N LYS A 11 -28.54 43.56 11.45
CA LYS A 11 -28.70 45.04 11.36
C LYS A 11 -27.71 45.85 12.22
N LYS A 12 -27.06 45.19 13.19
CA LYS A 12 -26.10 45.81 14.11
C LYS A 12 -24.64 45.65 13.64
N ILE A 13 -24.43 44.91 12.56
CA ILE A 13 -23.12 44.66 11.99
C ILE A 13 -22.94 45.55 10.75
N THR A 14 -21.75 46.12 10.58
CA THR A 14 -21.38 46.93 9.41
C THR A 14 -20.09 46.41 8.81
N SER A 15 -19.97 46.35 7.48
CA SER A 15 -18.72 46.05 6.78
C SER A 15 -18.14 47.33 6.16
N SER A 16 -16.81 47.39 6.10
CA SER A 16 -16.05 48.45 5.42
C SER A 16 -15.93 48.21 3.91
N LYS A 17 -16.23 46.99 3.43
CA LYS A 17 -16.18 46.65 2.00
C LYS A 17 -17.52 46.90 1.32
N LEU A 18 -17.48 47.14 0.01
CA LEU A 18 -18.68 47.29 -0.80
C LEU A 18 -19.28 45.93 -1.16
N ARG A 19 -20.61 45.82 -1.09
CA ARG A 19 -21.38 44.63 -1.52
C ARG A 19 -21.06 44.23 -2.97
N SER A 20 -20.82 45.21 -3.83
CA SER A 20 -20.57 45.04 -5.27
C SER A 20 -19.29 44.27 -5.63
N ILE A 21 -18.45 43.96 -4.63
CA ILE A 21 -17.25 43.15 -4.83
C ILE A 21 -17.61 41.66 -4.99
N PHE A 22 -18.80 41.24 -4.55
CA PHE A 22 -19.23 39.86 -4.55
C PHE A 22 -20.28 39.61 -5.65
N ALA A 23 -20.24 38.44 -6.27
CA ALA A 23 -21.21 38.04 -7.28
C ALA A 23 -22.59 37.85 -6.63
N ASP A 24 -23.63 38.46 -7.22
CA ASP A 24 -24.99 38.40 -6.69
C ASP A 24 -25.53 36.96 -6.63
N ASP A 25 -25.21 36.13 -7.64
CA ASP A 25 -25.65 34.73 -7.69
C ASP A 25 -25.04 33.88 -6.56
N GLU A 26 -23.76 34.11 -6.24
CA GLU A 26 -23.08 33.41 -5.15
C GLU A 26 -23.62 33.84 -3.78
N LEU A 27 -23.92 35.13 -3.62
CA LEU A 27 -24.55 35.65 -2.39
C LEU A 27 -25.97 35.11 -2.20
N GLU A 28 -26.76 35.00 -3.26
CA GLU A 28 -28.12 34.44 -3.23
C GLU A 28 -28.08 32.95 -2.86
N GLN A 29 -27.16 32.17 -3.44
CA GLN A 29 -26.98 30.76 -3.08
C GLN A 29 -26.54 30.61 -1.61
N ALA A 30 -25.54 31.38 -1.17
CA ALA A 30 -25.07 31.35 0.20
C ALA A 30 -26.18 31.76 1.19
N ALA A 31 -26.98 32.76 0.86
CA ALA A 31 -28.10 33.21 1.68
C ALA A 31 -29.14 32.11 1.91
N ARG A 32 -29.49 31.35 0.86
CA ARG A 32 -30.41 30.21 0.98
C ARG A 32 -29.84 29.12 1.88
N LEU A 33 -28.57 28.79 1.71
CA LEU A 33 -27.89 27.82 2.58
C LEU A 33 -27.86 28.27 4.05
N ILE A 34 -27.70 29.58 4.31
CA ILE A 34 -27.78 30.14 5.66
C ILE A 34 -29.19 29.97 6.25
N LEU A 35 -30.24 30.19 5.46
CA LEU A 35 -31.62 30.00 5.90
C LEU A 35 -31.98 28.53 6.16
N ASP A 36 -31.44 27.62 5.35
CA ASP A 36 -31.66 26.18 5.48
C ASP A 36 -30.90 25.60 6.68
N SER A 37 -29.69 26.10 6.94
CA SER A 37 -28.84 25.66 8.05
C SER A 37 -29.00 26.48 9.34
N GLU A 38 -29.79 27.56 9.29
CA GLU A 38 -30.00 28.53 10.37
C GLU A 38 -28.69 29.11 10.94
N GLY A 39 -27.65 29.24 10.10
CA GLY A 39 -26.36 29.74 10.53
C GLY A 39 -25.27 29.71 9.47
N VAL A 40 -24.04 30.00 9.88
CA VAL A 40 -22.84 29.94 9.04
C VAL A 40 -21.81 29.01 9.65
N ILE A 41 -21.25 28.12 8.84
CA ILE A 41 -20.17 27.20 9.25
C ILE A 41 -18.84 27.95 9.40
N ASN A 42 -18.66 29.04 8.64
CA ASN A 42 -17.53 29.95 8.80
C ASN A 42 -18.02 31.22 9.50
N PRO A 43 -17.84 31.35 10.83
CA PRO A 43 -18.47 32.43 11.57
C PRO A 43 -17.86 33.79 11.22
N ILE A 44 -18.67 34.84 11.26
CA ILE A 44 -18.18 36.20 10.97
C ILE A 44 -17.37 36.66 12.19
N VAL A 45 -16.21 37.26 11.94
CA VAL A 45 -15.39 37.85 13.00
C VAL A 45 -15.63 39.35 12.99
N VAL A 46 -16.12 39.86 14.10
CA VAL A 46 -16.47 41.26 14.26
C VAL A 46 -15.72 41.88 15.43
N ARG A 47 -15.44 43.18 15.33
CA ARG A 47 -14.94 44.00 16.43
C ARG A 47 -16.08 44.83 16.98
N ARG A 48 -16.17 44.90 18.30
CA ARG A 48 -17.16 45.75 18.96
C ARG A 48 -16.80 47.22 18.81
N THR A 49 -17.69 48.02 18.24
CA THR A 49 -17.52 49.48 18.10
C THR A 49 -18.35 50.25 19.12
N SER A 50 -19.45 49.67 19.60
CA SER A 50 -20.29 50.24 20.66
C SER A 50 -20.94 49.15 21.52
N LEU A 51 -21.77 49.54 22.50
CA LEU A 51 -22.55 48.60 23.31
C LEU A 51 -23.37 47.60 22.46
N GLN A 52 -23.85 48.00 21.28
CA GLN A 52 -24.70 47.18 20.43
C GLN A 52 -24.35 47.26 18.93
N SER A 53 -23.15 47.73 18.58
CA SER A 53 -22.71 47.86 17.19
C SER A 53 -21.39 47.16 16.99
N TYR A 54 -21.24 46.54 15.82
CA TYR A 54 -20.11 45.71 15.47
C TYR A 54 -19.64 46.02 14.05
N GLU A 55 -18.34 45.95 13.84
CA GLU A 55 -17.71 46.11 12.53
C GLU A 55 -17.07 44.79 12.10
N VAL A 56 -17.25 44.39 10.84
CA VAL A 56 -16.62 43.18 10.29
C VAL A 56 -15.11 43.36 10.20
N VAL A 57 -14.38 42.43 10.80
CA VAL A 57 -12.92 42.31 10.70
C VAL A 57 -12.55 41.27 9.65
N ASP A 58 -13.29 40.15 9.60
CA ASP A 58 -13.13 39.11 8.60
C ASP A 58 -14.44 38.34 8.39
N GLY A 59 -14.70 37.90 7.16
CA GLY A 59 -15.94 37.26 6.75
C GLY A 59 -16.94 38.21 6.10
N ASP A 60 -16.46 39.14 5.26
CA ASP A 60 -17.32 40.11 4.55
C ASP A 60 -18.33 39.43 3.62
N PHE A 61 -17.92 38.34 2.95
CA PHE A 61 -18.81 37.57 2.08
C PHE A 61 -19.95 36.95 2.89
N GLU A 62 -19.63 36.29 4.00
CA GLU A 62 -20.59 35.68 4.91
C GLU A 62 -21.53 36.74 5.54
N TYR A 63 -21.01 37.93 5.84
CA TYR A 63 -21.82 39.06 6.27
C TYR A 63 -22.83 39.49 5.21
N PHE A 64 -22.41 39.71 3.96
CA PHE A 64 -23.34 40.10 2.88
C PHE A 64 -24.34 38.98 2.54
N ALA A 65 -23.93 37.72 2.64
CA ALA A 65 -24.84 36.58 2.51
C ALA A 65 -25.88 36.56 3.64
N ALA A 66 -25.50 36.89 4.87
CA ALA A 66 -26.44 37.02 6.00
C ALA A 66 -27.40 38.21 5.83
N VAL A 67 -26.92 39.35 5.31
CA VAL A 67 -27.79 40.49 4.95
C VAL A 67 -28.82 40.06 3.91
N ARG A 68 -28.38 39.32 2.89
CA ARG A 68 -29.27 38.80 1.84
C ARG A 68 -30.25 37.76 2.37
N ALA A 69 -29.83 36.86 3.27
CA ALA A 69 -30.70 35.90 3.94
C ALA A 69 -31.83 36.61 4.71
N ARG A 70 -31.50 37.70 5.41
CA ARG A 70 -32.49 38.54 6.11
C ARG A 70 -33.48 39.22 5.16
N GLU A 71 -33.04 39.60 3.95
CA GLU A 71 -33.94 40.17 2.94
C GLU A 71 -34.93 39.12 2.40
N ILE A 72 -34.50 37.86 2.29
CA ILE A 72 -35.34 36.75 1.82
C ILE A 72 -36.34 36.31 2.89
N ASP A 73 -35.86 36.01 4.09
CA ASP A 73 -36.70 35.67 5.25
C ASP A 73 -36.22 36.44 6.49
N PRO A 74 -36.91 37.54 6.86
CA PRO A 74 -36.54 38.34 8.01
C PRO A 74 -36.60 37.62 9.35
N ARG A 75 -37.40 36.55 9.50
CA ARG A 75 -37.54 35.84 10.78
C ARG A 75 -36.37 34.90 11.01
N LYS A 76 -35.97 34.17 9.97
CA LYS A 76 -34.85 33.22 10.04
C LYS A 76 -33.49 33.91 9.90
N GLY A 77 -33.41 34.97 9.10
CA GLY A 77 -32.16 35.70 8.83
C GLY A 77 -31.89 36.89 9.77
N GLU A 78 -32.67 37.10 10.83
CA GLU A 78 -32.47 38.27 11.71
C GLU A 78 -31.12 38.24 12.42
N MET A 79 -30.69 37.05 12.83
CA MET A 79 -29.62 36.84 13.79
C MET A 79 -28.55 35.92 13.20
N ILE A 80 -27.28 36.24 13.44
CA ILE A 80 -26.16 35.45 12.91
C ILE A 80 -25.10 35.22 13.99
N GLY A 81 -24.49 34.03 13.95
CA GLY A 81 -23.41 33.66 14.86
C GLY A 81 -22.11 34.38 14.52
N VAL A 82 -21.53 35.07 15.51
CA VAL A 82 -20.29 35.83 15.34
C VAL A 82 -19.29 35.57 16.46
N PHE A 83 -18.01 35.72 16.12
CA PHE A 83 -16.93 35.90 17.10
C PHE A 83 -16.68 37.38 17.32
N ILE A 84 -16.72 37.81 18.58
CA ILE A 84 -16.53 39.20 18.97
C ILE A 84 -15.10 39.38 19.48
N ILE A 85 -14.38 40.28 18.83
CA ILE A 85 -13.09 40.80 19.27
C ILE A 85 -13.34 42.00 20.19
N GLU A 86 -12.77 41.92 21.38
CA GLU A 86 -12.79 42.97 22.40
C GLU A 86 -11.38 43.58 22.50
N SER A 87 -11.25 44.80 23.04
CA SER A 87 -9.95 45.50 23.07
C SER A 87 -8.85 44.73 23.81
N GLU A 88 -9.23 43.92 24.80
CA GLU A 88 -8.28 43.12 25.60
C GLU A 88 -7.61 41.98 24.82
N ASN A 89 -8.23 41.48 23.75
CA ASN A 89 -7.79 40.29 23.00
C ASN A 89 -7.52 40.57 21.52
N GLU A 90 -7.66 41.83 21.08
CA GLU A 90 -7.60 42.25 19.68
C GLU A 90 -6.35 41.76 18.96
N GLU A 91 -5.17 41.92 19.55
CA GLU A 91 -3.92 41.52 18.91
C GLU A 91 -3.85 39.99 18.70
N THR A 92 -4.23 39.21 19.70
CA THR A 92 -4.18 37.75 19.66
C THR A 92 -5.17 37.16 18.65
N LEU A 93 -6.42 37.64 18.67
CA LEU A 93 -7.47 37.15 17.76
C LEU A 93 -7.22 37.61 16.33
N THR A 94 -6.73 38.83 16.12
CA THR A 94 -6.37 39.31 14.78
C THR A 94 -5.22 38.49 14.18
N LYS A 95 -4.22 38.11 14.96
CA LYS A 95 -3.15 37.19 14.52
C LYS A 95 -3.72 35.82 14.16
N GLN A 96 -4.63 35.29 14.98
CA GLN A 96 -5.28 34.01 14.74
C GLN A 96 -6.09 34.00 13.44
N VAL A 97 -6.90 35.04 13.21
CA VAL A 97 -7.67 35.23 11.96
C VAL A 97 -6.73 35.29 10.76
N LYS A 98 -5.67 36.11 10.84
CA LYS A 98 -4.66 36.21 9.78
C LYS A 98 -4.02 34.86 9.49
N LEU A 99 -3.71 34.04 10.49
CA LEU A 99 -3.06 32.74 10.27
C LEU A 99 -4.02 31.71 9.66
N PHE A 100 -5.23 31.57 10.21
CA PHE A 100 -6.16 30.52 9.78
C PHE A 100 -6.95 30.86 8.52
N ARG A 101 -7.11 32.14 8.18
CA ARG A 101 -7.88 32.56 6.99
C ARG A 101 -7.01 32.93 5.78
N LYS A 102 -5.72 33.32 5.97
CA LYS A 102 -4.80 33.55 4.84
C LYS A 102 -4.47 32.28 4.05
N SER A 103 -4.41 31.12 4.69
CA SER A 103 -4.16 29.84 4.01
C SER A 103 -5.21 29.57 2.91
N LYS A 104 -6.47 29.92 3.16
CA LYS A 104 -7.57 29.80 2.20
C LYS A 104 -7.44 30.75 1.00
N ALA A 105 -6.99 31.99 1.24
CA ALA A 105 -6.80 32.98 0.17
C ALA A 105 -5.59 32.70 -0.75
N LEU A 106 -4.50 32.12 -0.21
CA LEU A 106 -3.32 31.74 -1.00
C LEU A 106 -3.62 30.58 -1.96
N ILE A 107 -4.50 29.66 -1.57
CA ILE A 107 -4.94 28.54 -2.43
C ILE A 107 -5.81 29.07 -3.59
N ALA A 108 -6.72 30.00 -3.32
CA ALA A 108 -7.57 30.60 -4.36
C ALA A 108 -6.78 31.48 -5.35
N LYS A 109 -5.82 32.28 -4.86
CA LYS A 109 -5.03 33.18 -5.71
C LYS A 109 -4.09 32.45 -6.68
N ASN A 110 -3.65 31.24 -6.34
CA ASN A 110 -2.82 30.41 -7.22
C ASN A 110 -3.61 29.73 -8.35
N ILE A 111 -4.95 29.73 -8.28
CA ILE A 111 -5.84 29.13 -9.29
C ILE A 111 -6.38 30.21 -10.26
N SER A 112 -6.40 31.49 -9.86
CA SER A 112 -6.98 32.59 -10.65
C SER A 112 -5.98 33.45 -11.44
N VAL A 113 -4.69 33.12 -11.45
CA VAL A 113 -3.64 33.87 -12.19
C VAL A 113 -3.13 33.07 -13.39
N SER A 114 -4.07 32.68 -14.25
CA SER A 114 -3.79 32.16 -15.60
C SER A 114 -4.66 32.90 -16.63
N SER A 115 -4.60 34.22 -16.64
CA SER A 115 -4.79 35.03 -17.84
C SER A 115 -4.12 36.39 -17.66
N ASP A 116 -3.16 36.65 -18.55
CA ASP A 116 -2.52 37.93 -18.88
C ASP A 116 -1.42 38.52 -17.97
N GLY A 117 -0.17 38.40 -18.44
CA GLY A 117 0.81 39.50 -18.42
C GLY A 117 1.90 39.53 -17.33
N ILE A 118 2.94 38.70 -17.50
CA ILE A 118 4.40 38.90 -17.27
C ILE A 118 4.80 40.24 -16.59
N GLU A 119 5.49 40.30 -15.43
CA GLU A 119 6.91 39.95 -15.22
C GLU A 119 7.27 40.09 -13.71
N SER A 120 8.20 39.29 -13.20
CA SER A 120 8.93 39.45 -11.89
C SER A 120 8.37 38.81 -10.58
N PRO A 121 7.76 37.60 -10.62
CA PRO A 121 8.19 36.56 -9.66
C PRO A 121 8.47 35.18 -10.29
N LEU A 122 8.25 35.02 -11.59
CA LEU A 122 8.25 33.73 -12.30
C LEU A 122 9.57 32.97 -12.22
N ILE A 123 10.72 33.64 -12.21
CA ILE A 123 12.04 32.98 -12.24
C ILE A 123 12.29 32.11 -10.99
N ASN A 124 11.78 32.53 -9.83
CA ASN A 124 12.00 31.81 -8.56
C ASN A 124 11.01 30.65 -8.37
N THR A 125 9.86 30.70 -9.02
CA THR A 125 8.89 29.59 -9.08
C THR A 125 9.24 28.61 -10.19
N GLU A 126 9.65 29.06 -11.38
CA GLU A 126 10.13 28.20 -12.47
C GLU A 126 11.39 27.45 -12.06
N SER A 127 12.35 28.11 -11.42
CA SER A 127 13.53 27.40 -10.89
C SER A 127 13.17 26.37 -9.81
N ARG A 128 12.12 26.61 -9.00
CA ARG A 128 11.58 25.59 -8.09
C ARG A 128 10.87 24.47 -8.83
N PHE A 129 10.09 24.77 -9.86
CA PHE A 129 9.41 23.76 -10.69
C PHE A 129 10.42 22.88 -11.43
N ILE A 130 11.43 23.48 -12.07
CA ILE A 130 12.53 22.78 -12.74
C ILE A 130 13.35 21.96 -11.73
N ASN A 131 13.59 22.47 -10.52
CA ASN A 131 14.26 21.71 -9.46
C ASN A 131 13.38 20.54 -8.97
N THR A 132 12.07 20.73 -8.81
CA THR A 132 11.17 19.64 -8.44
C THR A 132 11.00 18.61 -9.53
N GLU A 133 10.99 19.02 -10.80
CA GLU A 133 10.87 18.16 -11.96
C GLU A 133 12.16 17.34 -12.16
N SER A 134 13.32 17.98 -12.12
CA SER A 134 14.61 17.27 -12.13
C SER A 134 14.78 16.31 -10.94
N ARG A 135 14.31 16.69 -9.74
CA ARG A 135 14.26 15.76 -8.60
C ARG A 135 13.30 14.61 -8.85
N MET A 136 12.16 14.85 -9.49
CA MET A 136 11.20 13.81 -9.83
C MET A 136 11.79 12.81 -10.84
N THR A 137 12.39 13.30 -11.92
CA THR A 137 13.07 12.45 -12.93
C THR A 137 14.19 11.63 -12.30
N ASN A 138 14.99 12.24 -11.41
CA ASN A 138 16.04 11.52 -10.68
C ASN A 138 15.46 10.43 -9.74
N LEU A 139 14.34 10.71 -9.09
CA LEU A 139 13.66 9.73 -8.25
C LEU A 139 13.07 8.58 -9.09
N GLU A 140 12.42 8.91 -10.20
CA GLU A 140 11.85 7.95 -11.14
C GLU A 140 12.93 7.02 -11.71
N SER A 141 14.05 7.57 -12.18
CA SER A 141 15.19 6.77 -12.64
C SER A 141 15.76 5.88 -11.53
N ARG A 142 15.85 6.37 -10.28
CA ARG A 142 16.31 5.56 -9.15
C ARG A 142 15.34 4.42 -8.83
N PHE A 143 14.04 4.66 -8.92
CA PHE A 143 13.01 3.63 -8.73
C PHE A 143 13.05 2.58 -9.84
N GLU A 144 13.18 3.01 -11.09
CA GLU A 144 13.29 2.12 -12.24
C GLU A 144 14.55 1.24 -12.13
N ASN A 145 15.70 1.85 -11.83
CA ASN A 145 16.96 1.12 -11.64
C ASN A 145 16.85 0.08 -10.52
N ARG A 146 16.26 0.44 -9.36
CA ARG A 146 16.06 -0.50 -8.25
C ARG A 146 15.08 -1.62 -8.60
N THR A 147 14.08 -1.32 -9.43
CA THR A 147 13.12 -2.33 -9.90
C THR A 147 13.79 -3.33 -10.84
N ILE A 148 14.63 -2.84 -11.75
CA ILE A 148 15.43 -3.68 -12.65
C ILE A 148 16.42 -4.54 -11.83
N GLU A 149 17.15 -3.94 -10.88
CA GLU A 149 18.09 -4.64 -10.01
C GLU A 149 17.40 -5.79 -9.26
N LEU A 150 16.28 -5.53 -8.58
CA LEU A 150 15.50 -6.56 -7.88
C LEU A 150 15.02 -7.67 -8.82
N GLN A 151 14.51 -7.33 -10.01
CA GLN A 151 14.10 -8.34 -10.98
C GLN A 151 15.28 -9.21 -11.43
N THR A 152 16.47 -8.62 -11.63
CA THR A 152 17.67 -9.37 -11.99
C THR A 152 18.15 -10.28 -10.86
N GLU A 153 18.13 -9.81 -9.61
CA GLU A 153 18.48 -10.62 -8.44
C GLU A 153 17.55 -11.82 -8.29
N PHE A 154 16.22 -11.60 -8.35
CA PHE A 154 15.25 -12.70 -8.30
C PHE A 154 15.47 -13.72 -9.43
N ARG A 155 15.77 -13.26 -10.64
CA ARG A 155 16.01 -14.15 -11.78
C ARG A 155 17.29 -14.97 -11.59
N LEU A 156 18.35 -14.38 -11.04
CA LEU A 156 19.58 -15.09 -10.72
C LEU A 156 19.38 -16.10 -9.59
N GLU A 157 18.62 -15.73 -8.56
CA GLU A 157 18.34 -16.60 -7.43
C GLU A 157 17.48 -17.81 -7.84
N ILE A 158 16.43 -17.60 -8.64
CA ILE A 158 15.63 -18.68 -9.24
C ILE A 158 16.52 -19.61 -10.07
N LYS A 159 17.43 -19.06 -10.88
CA LYS A 159 18.36 -19.86 -11.67
C LYS A 159 19.28 -20.70 -10.78
N ASN A 160 19.88 -20.08 -9.77
CA ASN A 160 20.76 -20.77 -8.81
C ASN A 160 20.02 -21.88 -8.04
N ILE A 161 18.79 -21.62 -7.60
CA ILE A 161 17.95 -22.64 -6.95
C ILE A 161 17.68 -23.81 -7.90
N ASN A 162 17.32 -23.53 -9.16
CA ASN A 162 17.08 -24.57 -10.15
C ASN A 162 18.33 -25.41 -10.46
N ASP A 163 19.50 -24.77 -10.53
CA ASP A 163 20.77 -25.46 -10.76
C ASP A 163 21.13 -26.36 -9.57
N ARG A 164 20.93 -25.87 -8.32
CA ARG A 164 21.09 -26.68 -7.11
C ARG A 164 20.10 -27.84 -7.04
N LEU A 165 18.85 -27.63 -7.46
CA LEU A 165 17.84 -28.69 -7.51
C LEU A 165 18.24 -29.79 -8.51
N LYS A 166 18.73 -29.42 -9.70
CA LYS A 166 19.26 -30.39 -10.66
C LYS A 166 20.47 -31.16 -10.13
N GLU A 167 21.36 -30.48 -9.40
CA GLU A 167 22.50 -31.15 -8.75
C GLU A 167 22.04 -32.17 -7.70
N ILE A 168 21.04 -31.81 -6.89
CA ILE A 168 20.43 -32.72 -5.92
C ILE A 168 19.74 -33.89 -6.64
N GLU A 169 18.96 -33.62 -7.70
CA GLU A 169 18.30 -34.65 -8.50
C GLU A 169 19.30 -35.65 -9.09
N ASN A 170 20.47 -35.18 -9.54
CA ASN A 170 21.54 -36.05 -10.05
C ASN A 170 22.25 -36.86 -8.95
N ARG A 171 22.24 -36.38 -7.70
CA ARG A 171 22.83 -37.07 -6.54
C ARG A 171 21.87 -38.05 -5.87
N ILE A 172 20.56 -37.87 -6.05
CA ILE A 172 19.56 -38.81 -5.56
C ILE A 172 19.57 -40.05 -6.45
N PRO A 173 19.87 -41.25 -5.92
CA PRO A 173 19.74 -42.48 -6.67
C PRO A 173 18.29 -42.62 -7.14
N LYS A 174 18.08 -42.75 -8.45
CA LYS A 174 16.75 -43.01 -8.98
C LYS A 174 16.19 -44.28 -8.33
N PRO A 175 14.94 -44.28 -7.83
CA PRO A 175 14.31 -45.48 -7.31
C PRO A 175 14.24 -46.50 -8.46
N MET A 176 15.09 -47.52 -8.41
CA MET A 176 15.07 -48.60 -9.39
C MET A 176 14.09 -49.64 -8.90
N GLU A 177 13.25 -50.13 -9.80
CA GLU A 177 12.28 -51.16 -9.46
C GLU A 177 13.04 -52.38 -8.89
N PRO A 178 12.71 -52.89 -7.69
CA PRO A 178 13.51 -53.92 -7.02
C PRO A 178 13.72 -55.21 -7.83
N LEU A 179 12.79 -55.52 -8.74
CA LEU A 179 12.91 -56.65 -9.66
C LEU A 179 13.89 -56.38 -10.82
N GLU A 180 13.90 -55.15 -11.35
CA GLU A 180 14.90 -54.74 -12.32
C GLU A 180 16.28 -54.73 -11.68
N ALA A 181 16.39 -54.21 -10.46
CA ALA A 181 17.63 -54.19 -9.69
C ALA A 181 18.28 -55.58 -9.58
N LEU A 182 17.50 -56.62 -9.24
CA LEU A 182 17.99 -57.99 -9.17
C LEU A 182 18.51 -58.51 -10.52
N ASN A 183 17.93 -58.05 -11.62
CA ASN A 183 18.26 -58.50 -12.98
C ASN A 183 19.38 -57.70 -13.64
N THR A 184 19.56 -56.41 -13.33
CA THR A 184 20.44 -55.47 -14.06
C THR A 184 21.67 -55.03 -13.27
N LEU A 185 21.66 -55.04 -11.93
CA LEU A 185 22.80 -54.58 -11.11
C LEU A 185 24.09 -55.35 -11.42
N SER A 186 25.26 -54.72 -11.27
CA SER A 186 26.52 -55.45 -11.38
C SER A 186 26.68 -56.47 -10.25
N LEU A 187 27.48 -57.53 -10.46
CA LEU A 187 27.66 -58.59 -9.46
C LEU A 187 28.22 -58.05 -8.13
N SER A 188 29.12 -57.07 -8.18
CA SER A 188 29.71 -56.42 -7.01
C SER A 188 28.71 -55.57 -6.23
N GLU A 189 27.87 -54.78 -6.92
CA GLU A 189 26.83 -53.94 -6.31
C GLU A 189 25.71 -54.79 -5.72
N LEU A 190 25.26 -55.82 -6.44
CA LEU A 190 24.24 -56.75 -5.98
C LEU A 190 24.70 -57.47 -4.71
N THR A 191 25.93 -57.99 -4.70
CA THR A 191 26.52 -58.65 -3.52
C THR A 191 26.61 -57.71 -2.33
N SER A 192 27.02 -56.45 -2.57
CA SER A 192 27.15 -55.44 -1.52
C SER A 192 25.79 -55.05 -0.92
N LYS A 193 24.77 -54.84 -1.76
CA LYS A 193 23.42 -54.53 -1.31
C LYS A 193 22.78 -55.70 -0.54
N LEU A 194 22.89 -56.93 -1.05
CA LEU A 194 22.34 -58.11 -0.36
C LEU A 194 23.07 -58.41 0.97
N ARG A 195 24.37 -58.11 1.05
CA ARG A 195 25.13 -58.21 2.31
C ARG A 195 24.69 -57.16 3.34
N ARG A 196 24.37 -55.92 2.90
CA ARG A 196 23.81 -54.87 3.78
C ARG A 196 22.47 -55.27 4.40
N VAL A 197 21.64 -56.03 3.66
CA VAL A 197 20.37 -56.61 4.14
C VAL A 197 20.59 -57.78 5.13
N GLY A 198 21.84 -58.24 5.32
CA GLY A 198 22.18 -59.32 6.24
C GLY A 198 21.96 -60.73 5.68
N ILE A 199 21.99 -60.88 4.35
CA ILE A 199 21.77 -62.17 3.69
C ILE A 199 23.05 -63.02 3.73
N ASN A 200 22.89 -64.32 3.98
CA ASN A 200 24.00 -65.28 4.00
C ASN A 200 24.66 -65.38 2.61
N ILE A 201 26.00 -65.39 2.58
CA ILE A 201 26.83 -65.47 1.37
C ILE A 201 26.42 -66.66 0.48
N LYS A 202 26.08 -67.81 1.06
CA LYS A 202 25.62 -69.00 0.31
C LYS A 202 24.33 -68.77 -0.48
N ILE A 203 23.44 -67.90 0.03
CA ILE A 203 22.19 -67.54 -0.66
C ILE A 203 22.48 -66.49 -1.75
N ILE A 204 23.40 -65.56 -1.50
CA ILE A 204 23.84 -64.58 -2.50
C ILE A 204 24.46 -65.27 -3.72
N GLU A 205 25.33 -66.25 -3.51
CA GLU A 205 25.93 -67.06 -4.57
C GLU A 205 24.87 -67.79 -5.41
N LYS A 206 23.84 -68.34 -4.75
CA LYS A 206 22.70 -68.98 -5.43
C LYS A 206 21.86 -67.99 -6.23
N ILE A 207 21.64 -66.78 -5.71
CA ILE A 207 20.94 -65.70 -6.46
C ILE A 207 21.72 -65.36 -7.72
N ILE A 208 23.05 -65.24 -7.63
CA ILE A 208 23.93 -64.94 -8.77
C ILE A 208 23.94 -66.08 -9.79
N SER A 209 24.01 -67.34 -9.34
CA SER A 209 24.00 -68.49 -10.26
C SER A 209 22.65 -68.63 -10.97
N GLU A 210 21.53 -68.48 -10.26
CA GLU A 210 20.19 -68.54 -10.85
C GLU A 210 19.92 -67.35 -11.79
N ARG A 211 20.48 -66.17 -11.50
CA ARG A 211 20.44 -65.02 -12.41
C ARG A 211 21.17 -65.32 -13.73
N ASN A 212 22.33 -65.98 -13.68
CA ASN A 212 23.07 -66.36 -14.88
C ASN A 212 22.30 -67.38 -15.73
N ASN A 213 21.43 -68.18 -15.12
CA ASN A 213 20.55 -69.14 -15.80
C ASN A 213 19.32 -68.48 -16.46
N GLY A 214 19.04 -67.21 -16.16
CA GLY A 214 17.99 -66.42 -16.80
C GLY A 214 17.39 -65.36 -15.88
N LYS A 215 16.84 -64.30 -16.47
CA LYS A 215 16.20 -63.19 -15.73
C LYS A 215 15.02 -63.69 -14.88
N PHE A 216 14.88 -63.12 -13.67
CA PHE A 216 13.73 -63.36 -12.81
C PHE A 216 12.50 -62.62 -13.34
N LYS A 217 11.36 -63.31 -13.38
CA LYS A 217 10.10 -62.74 -13.90
C LYS A 217 9.21 -62.11 -12.81
N SER A 218 9.39 -62.53 -11.56
CA SER A 218 8.63 -62.04 -10.40
C SER A 218 9.37 -62.38 -9.11
N PHE A 219 9.00 -61.77 -7.98
CA PHE A 219 9.60 -62.10 -6.67
C PHE A 219 9.27 -63.52 -6.21
N SER A 220 8.07 -64.03 -6.50
CA SER A 220 7.73 -65.44 -6.28
C SER A 220 8.67 -66.35 -7.05
N ASN A 221 9.00 -65.99 -8.30
CA ASN A 221 9.95 -66.74 -9.11
C ASN A 221 11.39 -66.75 -8.54
N VAL A 222 11.78 -65.70 -7.81
CA VAL A 222 13.06 -65.66 -7.08
C VAL A 222 13.03 -66.64 -5.91
N VAL A 223 11.97 -66.61 -5.10
CA VAL A 223 11.80 -67.49 -3.93
C VAL A 223 11.75 -68.97 -4.34
N ASP A 224 11.01 -69.30 -5.41
CA ASP A 224 10.85 -70.67 -5.89
C ASP A 224 12.16 -71.30 -6.40
N ARG A 225 13.01 -70.48 -7.05
CA ARG A 225 14.28 -70.95 -7.62
C ARG A 225 15.38 -71.10 -6.58
N ILE A 226 15.35 -70.29 -5.51
CA ILE A 226 16.43 -70.24 -4.53
C ILE A 226 16.03 -71.00 -3.27
N LYS A 227 16.47 -72.27 -3.20
CA LYS A 227 16.29 -73.10 -2.00
C LYS A 227 16.95 -72.46 -0.77
N GLY A 228 16.12 -72.01 0.18
CA GLY A 228 16.51 -71.39 1.45
C GLY A 228 16.24 -69.88 1.52
N LEU A 229 15.72 -69.25 0.46
CA LEU A 229 15.18 -67.89 0.50
C LEU A 229 13.69 -67.97 0.88
N GLY A 230 13.29 -67.31 1.96
CA GLY A 230 11.88 -67.25 2.37
C GLY A 230 11.25 -65.89 2.09
N ASP A 231 9.92 -65.83 2.04
CA ASP A 231 9.14 -64.63 1.72
C ASP A 231 9.51 -63.42 2.61
N LYS A 232 9.73 -63.66 3.91
CA LYS A 232 10.14 -62.62 4.86
C LYS A 232 11.49 -61.99 4.51
N THR A 233 12.42 -62.78 3.97
CA THR A 233 13.73 -62.28 3.54
C THR A 233 13.62 -61.56 2.20
N MET A 234 12.73 -62.03 1.32
CA MET A 234 12.45 -61.38 0.05
C MET A 234 11.82 -60.00 0.24
N LEU A 235 10.90 -59.83 1.19
CA LEU A 235 10.34 -58.53 1.55
C LEU A 235 11.42 -57.54 2.02
N LYS A 236 12.37 -57.99 2.86
CA LYS A 236 13.51 -57.15 3.28
C LYS A 236 14.39 -56.69 2.11
N ILE A 237 14.54 -57.52 1.08
CA ILE A 237 15.28 -57.15 -0.14
C ILE A 237 14.50 -56.10 -0.92
N ILE A 238 13.18 -56.28 -1.06
CA ILE A 238 12.30 -55.33 -1.75
C ILE A 238 12.36 -53.96 -1.06
N ASP A 239 12.18 -53.93 0.26
CA ASP A 239 12.23 -52.70 1.05
C ASP A 239 13.59 -52.01 0.90
N SER A 240 14.69 -52.74 1.03
CA SER A 240 16.05 -52.18 0.86
C SER A 240 16.36 -51.69 -0.55
N PHE A 241 15.68 -52.19 -1.57
CA PHE A 241 15.90 -51.79 -2.96
C PHE A 241 14.95 -50.65 -3.36
N ALA A 242 13.77 -50.56 -2.72
CA ALA A 242 12.80 -49.49 -2.88
C ALA A 242 13.20 -48.23 -2.09
N GLU A 243 13.84 -48.39 -0.94
CA GLU A 243 14.54 -47.31 -0.24
C GLU A 243 15.76 -46.92 -1.07
N GLY A 244 15.61 -45.85 -1.87
CA GLY A 244 16.73 -45.19 -2.54
C GLY A 244 17.84 -44.98 -1.52
N SER A 245 19.02 -45.50 -1.81
CA SER A 245 20.15 -45.53 -0.86
C SER A 245 20.43 -44.14 -0.33
N VAL A 246 20.10 -43.93 0.95
CA VAL A 246 20.57 -42.81 1.78
C VAL A 246 22.07 -42.93 2.00
#